data_AF-A0A519VPA7-F1
#
_entry.id   AF-A0A519VPA7-F1
#
_cell.length_a   1.000
_cell.length_b   1.000
_cell.length_c   1.000
_cell.angle_alpha   90.00
_cell.angle_beta   90.00
_cell.angle_gamma   90.00
#
_symmetry.space_group_name_H-M   'P 1'
#
loop_
_entity.id
_entity.type
_entity.pdbx_description
1 polymer ?
#
loop_
_entity_poly.entity_id
_entity_poly.type
_entity_poly.pdbx_seq_one_letter_code
_entity_poly.pdbx_strand_id
1 'polypeptide(L)'
;MTVLASFLGRWRSLAPTVAFTLRWLLLAGLVGALAGTASAGFLVALEGVTRWREAHPWALALLPGGGLLVGLAYHHFGDRVVKGNNLILDEIHAPSEVIPLRLVPLVLGGTLVTHLLGGSAGREGTAVQMGAALADQLSR
;
A
#
# COMPACT_ATOMS: atom_id res chain seq x y z
N MET A 1 -13.29 -19.52 50.58
CA MET A 1 -13.88 -18.38 49.83
C MET A 1 -12.83 -17.54 49.07
N THR A 2 -11.59 -17.42 49.55
CA THR A 2 -10.50 -16.65 48.92
C THR A 2 -9.95 -17.23 47.60
N VAL A 3 -9.94 -18.55 47.41
CA VAL A 3 -9.44 -19.19 46.17
C VAL A 3 -10.40 -19.01 44.99
N LEU A 4 -11.70 -19.15 45.22
CA LEU A 4 -12.70 -18.95 44.16
C LEU A 4 -12.77 -17.48 43.73
N ALA A 5 -12.67 -16.55 44.69
CA ALA A 5 -12.61 -15.11 44.43
C ALA A 5 -11.34 -14.69 43.67
N SER A 6 -10.18 -15.28 44.00
CA SER A 6 -8.92 -15.01 43.29
C SER A 6 -8.87 -15.68 41.91
N PHE A 7 -9.58 -16.79 41.69
CA PHE A 7 -9.74 -17.41 40.38
C PHE A 7 -10.65 -16.56 39.48
N LEU A 8 -11.84 -16.17 39.95
CA LEU A 8 -12.77 -15.30 39.24
C LEU A 8 -12.18 -13.91 38.94
N GLY A 9 -11.37 -13.36 39.85
CA GLY A 9 -10.64 -12.11 39.65
C GLY A 9 -9.61 -12.19 38.52
N ARG A 10 -8.95 -13.35 38.36
CA ARG A 10 -7.98 -13.63 37.28
C ARG A 10 -8.63 -13.69 35.90
N TRP A 11 -9.81 -14.31 35.79
CA TRP A 11 -10.56 -14.36 34.53
C TRP A 11 -11.09 -12.98 34.13
N ARG A 12 -11.52 -12.17 35.11
CA ARG A 12 -11.92 -10.77 34.87
C ARG A 12 -10.74 -9.89 34.41
N SER A 13 -9.53 -10.13 34.90
CA SER A 13 -8.34 -9.38 34.46
C SER A 13 -7.81 -9.80 33.09
N LEU A 14 -8.16 -11.00 32.59
CA LEU A 14 -7.77 -11.47 31.25
C LEU A 14 -8.70 -10.99 30.14
N ALA A 15 -9.98 -10.73 30.44
CA ALA A 15 -10.95 -10.23 29.48
C ALA A 15 -10.48 -9.00 28.66
N PRO A 16 -9.91 -7.93 29.26
CA PRO A 16 -9.40 -6.79 28.49
C PRO A 16 -8.21 -7.16 27.59
N THR A 17 -7.32 -8.05 28.05
CA THR A 17 -6.17 -8.52 27.26
C THR A 17 -6.62 -9.35 26.06
N VAL A 18 -7.59 -10.25 26.24
CA VAL A 18 -8.15 -11.05 25.15
C VAL A 18 -8.83 -10.16 24.11
N ALA A 19 -9.64 -9.19 24.56
CA ALA A 19 -10.29 -8.23 23.66
C ALA A 19 -9.27 -7.38 22.88
N PHE A 20 -8.21 -6.92 23.56
CA PHE A 20 -7.11 -6.19 22.94
C PHE A 20 -6.43 -7.03 21.86
N THR A 21 -6.03 -8.26 22.17
CA THR A 21 -5.36 -9.17 21.22
C THR A 21 -6.25 -9.48 20.02
N LEU A 22 -7.53 -9.78 20.24
CA LEU A 22 -8.48 -10.04 19.15
C LEU A 22 -8.62 -8.82 18.24
N ARG A 23 -8.73 -7.61 18.80
CA ARG A 23 -8.81 -6.38 18.02
C ARG A 23 -7.59 -6.21 17.11
N TRP A 24 -6.39 -6.38 17.64
CA TRP A 24 -5.16 -6.24 16.85
C TRP A 24 -4.99 -7.37 15.83
N LEU A 25 -5.41 -8.59 16.15
CA LEU A 25 -5.41 -9.70 15.21
C LEU A 25 -6.32 -9.43 14.01
N LEU A 26 -7.52 -8.89 14.26
CA LEU A 26 -8.46 -8.49 13.21
C LEU A 26 -7.88 -7.36 12.35
N LEU A 27 -7.32 -6.32 12.96
CA LEU A 27 -6.68 -5.22 12.22
C LEU A 27 -5.49 -5.71 11.38
N ALA A 28 -4.62 -6.54 11.95
CA ALA A 28 -3.50 -7.13 11.22
C ALA A 28 -3.98 -8.02 10.05
N GLY A 29 -5.04 -8.79 10.25
CA GLY A 29 -5.68 -9.57 9.19
C GLY A 29 -6.24 -8.70 8.06
N LEU A 30 -6.92 -7.60 8.39
CA LEU A 30 -7.44 -6.64 7.41
C LEU A 30 -6.31 -5.95 6.63
N VAL A 31 -5.28 -5.47 7.32
CA VAL A 31 -4.09 -4.87 6.70
C VAL A 31 -3.43 -5.87 5.75
N GLY A 32 -3.23 -7.11 6.20
CA GLY A 32 -2.67 -8.18 5.37
C GLY A 32 -3.51 -8.48 4.13
N ALA A 33 -4.84 -8.53 4.27
CA ALA A 33 -5.75 -8.75 3.15
C ALA A 33 -5.71 -7.59 2.14
N LEU A 34 -5.73 -6.34 2.60
CA LEU A 34 -5.63 -5.15 1.74
C LEU A 34 -4.29 -5.10 0.99
N ALA A 35 -3.18 -5.23 1.71
CA ALA A 35 -1.84 -5.20 1.12
C ALA A 35 -1.61 -6.39 0.16
N GLY A 36 -2.07 -7.58 0.54
CA GLY A 36 -1.94 -8.80 -0.26
C GLY A 36 -2.76 -8.73 -1.56
N THR A 37 -4.02 -8.33 -1.49
CA THR A 37 -4.88 -8.20 -2.68
C THR A 37 -4.42 -7.08 -3.61
N ALA A 38 -4.01 -5.93 -3.07
CA ALA A 38 -3.44 -4.84 -3.86
C ALA A 38 -2.14 -5.27 -4.57
N SER A 39 -1.25 -5.97 -3.85
CA SER A 39 -0.01 -6.50 -4.42
C SER A 39 -0.28 -7.54 -5.50
N ALA A 40 -1.21 -8.46 -5.27
CA ALA A 40 -1.59 -9.47 -6.26
C ALA A 40 -2.15 -8.81 -7.54
N GLY A 41 -3.08 -7.86 -7.39
CA GLY A 41 -3.63 -7.11 -8.52
C GLY A 41 -2.56 -6.35 -9.29
N PHE A 42 -1.64 -5.68 -8.58
CA PHE A 42 -0.49 -5.01 -9.18
C PHE A 42 0.41 -5.98 -9.96
N LEU A 43 0.77 -7.13 -9.37
CA LEU A 43 1.67 -8.08 -10.01
C LEU A 43 1.04 -8.71 -11.26
N VAL A 44 -0.26 -9.03 -11.23
CA VAL A 44 -1.00 -9.54 -12.39
C VAL A 44 -1.04 -8.49 -13.51
N ALA A 45 -1.39 -7.25 -13.19
CA ALA A 45 -1.39 -6.16 -14.17
C ALA A 45 0.01 -5.91 -14.74
N LEU A 46 1.02 -5.94 -13.88
CA LEU A 46 2.40 -5.71 -14.25
C LEU A 46 2.94 -6.80 -15.19
N GLU A 47 2.60 -8.06 -14.91
CA GLU A 47 2.92 -9.18 -15.79
C GLU A 47 2.22 -9.01 -17.15
N GLY A 48 0.95 -8.58 -17.16
CA GLY A 48 0.21 -8.28 -18.38
C GLY A 48 0.90 -7.22 -19.26
N VAL A 49 1.27 -6.07 -18.68
CA VAL A 49 1.95 -5.00 -19.44
C VAL A 49 3.35 -5.41 -19.88
N THR A 50 4.05 -6.22 -19.08
CA THR A 50 5.39 -6.71 -19.41
C THR A 50 5.34 -7.65 -20.62
N ARG A 51 4.41 -8.62 -20.63
CA ARG A 51 4.20 -9.52 -21.78
C ARG A 51 3.82 -8.73 -23.04
N TRP A 52 2.95 -7.74 -22.90
CA TRP A 52 2.59 -6.87 -24.03
C TRP A 52 3.81 -6.12 -24.59
N ARG A 53 4.63 -5.54 -23.71
CA ARG A 53 5.85 -4.83 -24.07
C ARG A 53 6.85 -5.74 -24.78
N GLU A 54 7.04 -6.96 -24.29
CA GLU A 54 7.92 -7.96 -24.93
C GLU A 54 7.46 -8.32 -26.35
N ALA A 55 6.15 -8.39 -26.57
CA ALA A 55 5.56 -8.60 -27.89
C ALA A 55 5.62 -7.36 -28.80
N HIS A 56 5.79 -6.15 -28.24
CA HIS A 56 5.80 -4.88 -28.96
C HIS A 56 7.06 -4.04 -28.67
N PRO A 57 8.25 -4.43 -29.15
CA PRO A 57 9.51 -3.74 -28.85
C PRO A 57 9.52 -2.26 -29.25
N TRP A 58 8.75 -1.88 -30.26
CA TRP A 58 8.61 -0.49 -30.72
C TRP A 58 8.04 0.44 -29.64
N ALA A 59 7.32 -0.09 -28.64
CA ALA A 59 6.74 0.69 -27.55
C ALA A 59 7.80 1.48 -26.76
N LEU A 60 9.07 1.01 -26.76
CA LEU A 60 10.18 1.72 -26.14
C LEU A 60 10.39 3.13 -26.71
N ALA A 61 10.09 3.34 -28.00
CA ALA A 61 10.19 4.66 -28.62
C ALA A 61 9.21 5.68 -28.01
N LEU A 62 8.13 5.20 -27.39
CA LEU A 62 7.13 6.04 -26.71
C LEU A 62 7.49 6.34 -25.25
N LEU A 63 8.59 5.78 -24.72
CA LEU A 63 9.00 5.98 -23.33
C LEU A 63 9.10 7.45 -22.89
N PRO A 64 9.66 8.40 -23.69
CA PRO A 64 9.66 9.81 -23.32
C PRO A 64 8.26 10.39 -23.15
N GLY A 65 7.33 10.01 -24.02
CA GLY A 65 5.92 10.42 -23.93
C GLY A 65 5.24 9.84 -22.69
N GLY A 66 5.51 8.57 -22.38
CA GLY A 66 5.04 7.95 -21.15
C GLY A 66 5.55 8.62 -19.88
N GLY A 67 6.85 8.94 -19.84
CA GLY A 67 7.45 9.68 -18.74
C GLY A 67 6.81 11.06 -18.54
N LEU A 68 6.56 11.78 -19.64
CA LEU A 68 5.82 13.05 -19.59
C LEU A 68 4.40 12.87 -19.07
N LEU A 69 3.66 11.86 -19.55
CA LEU A 69 2.29 11.58 -19.09
C LEU A 69 2.24 11.29 -17.59
N VAL A 70 3.16 10.44 -17.09
CA VAL A 70 3.26 10.15 -15.65
C VAL A 70 3.65 11.41 -14.88
N GLY A 71 4.63 12.17 -15.36
CA GLY A 71 5.04 13.45 -14.75
C GLY A 71 3.90 14.45 -14.65
N LEU A 72 3.10 14.62 -15.70
CA LEU A 72 1.91 15.48 -15.71
C LEU A 72 0.82 14.98 -14.75
N ALA A 73 0.61 13.66 -14.68
CA ALA A 73 -0.32 13.08 -13.72
C ALA A 73 0.09 13.40 -12.27
N TYR A 74 1.37 13.24 -11.93
CA TYR A 74 1.88 13.63 -10.61
C TYR A 74 1.87 15.15 -10.40
N HIS A 75 2.11 15.95 -11.43
CA HIS A 75 2.07 17.41 -11.33
C HIS A 75 0.66 17.92 -11.00
N HIS A 76 -0.38 17.36 -11.63
CA HIS A 76 -1.76 17.82 -11.45
C HIS A 76 -2.49 17.13 -10.28
N PHE A 77 -2.19 15.87 -10.00
CA PHE A 77 -2.93 15.07 -9.01
C PHE A 77 -2.07 14.62 -7.81
N GLY A 78 -0.75 14.77 -7.89
CA GLY A 78 0.19 14.20 -6.93
C GLY A 78 0.21 14.90 -5.58
N ASP A 79 0.15 16.24 -5.51
CA ASP A 79 0.12 16.98 -4.24
C ASP A 79 1.15 16.40 -3.22
N ARG A 80 0.76 16.12 -1.97
CA ARG A 80 1.60 15.46 -0.95
C ARG A 80 2.12 14.08 -1.34
N VAL A 81 1.42 13.35 -2.22
CA VAL A 81 1.79 11.97 -2.61
C VAL A 81 2.97 11.90 -3.57
N VAL A 82 3.43 13.03 -4.13
CA VAL A 82 4.67 13.12 -4.93
C VAL A 82 5.89 12.64 -4.12
N LYS A 83 5.86 12.78 -2.79
CA LYS A 83 6.91 12.27 -1.89
C LYS A 83 7.05 10.73 -1.93
N GLY A 84 6.03 10.00 -2.38
CA GLY A 84 6.04 8.55 -2.48
C GLY A 84 6.39 7.87 -1.15
N ASN A 85 7.46 7.08 -1.14
CA ASN A 85 7.91 6.38 0.07
C ASN A 85 8.29 7.31 1.23
N ASN A 86 8.78 8.52 0.94
CA ASN A 86 9.13 9.47 2.00
C ASN A 86 7.88 9.93 2.77
N LEU A 87 6.72 10.01 2.12
CA LEU A 87 5.46 10.31 2.83
C LEU A 87 5.14 9.22 3.87
N ILE A 88 5.35 7.96 3.51
CA ILE A 88 5.10 6.82 4.42
C ILE A 88 6.06 6.86 5.60
N LEU A 89 7.35 7.12 5.33
CA LEU A 89 8.34 7.28 6.38
C LEU A 89 8.00 8.45 7.30
N ASP A 90 7.59 9.60 6.75
CA ASP A 90 7.19 10.77 7.52
C ASP A 90 6.03 10.41 8.47
N GLU A 91 4.96 9.78 7.97
CA GLU A 91 3.77 9.43 8.78
C GLU A 91 4.03 8.28 9.79
N ILE A 92 5.01 7.40 9.55
CA ILE A 92 5.43 6.39 10.55
C ILE A 92 6.18 7.04 11.71
N HIS A 93 7.07 7.99 11.42
CA HIS A 93 7.90 8.63 12.46
C HIS A 93 7.13 9.71 13.24
N ALA A 94 6.34 10.52 12.55
CA ALA A 94 5.56 11.60 13.13
C ALA A 94 4.17 11.63 12.48
N PRO A 95 3.24 10.78 12.95
CA PRO A 95 1.88 10.70 12.40
C PRO A 95 1.19 12.06 12.49
N SER A 96 0.79 12.58 11.34
CA SER A 96 0.16 13.89 11.19
C SER A 96 -1.18 13.80 10.46
N GLU A 97 -1.23 13.10 9.33
CA GLU A 97 -2.40 12.97 8.48
C GLU A 97 -2.45 11.59 7.84
N VAL A 98 -3.66 11.11 7.55
CA VAL A 98 -3.84 9.85 6.83
C VAL A 98 -3.27 9.97 5.41
N ILE A 99 -2.51 8.96 4.97
CA ILE A 99 -1.95 8.85 3.63
C ILE A 99 -3.10 8.92 2.61
N PRO A 100 -3.07 9.86 1.65
CA PRO A 100 -4.16 10.01 0.68
C PRO A 100 -4.32 8.77 -0.21
N LEU A 101 -5.56 8.24 -0.31
CA LEU A 101 -5.88 7.09 -1.17
C LEU A 101 -5.52 7.28 -2.65
N ARG A 102 -5.42 8.54 -3.12
CA ARG A 102 -4.96 8.85 -4.47
C ARG A 102 -3.53 8.39 -4.77
N LEU A 103 -2.71 8.10 -3.75
CA LEU A 103 -1.39 7.49 -3.92
C LEU A 103 -1.50 6.15 -4.68
N VAL A 104 -2.51 5.32 -4.34
CA VAL A 104 -2.70 3.98 -4.91
C VAL A 104 -2.83 3.99 -6.43
N PRO A 105 -3.79 4.71 -7.05
CA PRO A 105 -3.92 4.73 -8.51
C PRO A 105 -2.74 5.43 -9.20
N LEU A 106 -2.13 6.45 -8.57
CA LEU A 106 -0.98 7.15 -9.15
C LEU A 106 0.28 6.29 -9.20
N VAL A 107 0.58 5.56 -8.12
CA VAL A 107 1.75 4.67 -8.08
C VAL A 107 1.53 3.45 -8.98
N LEU A 108 0.33 2.85 -8.94
CA LEU A 108 -0.03 1.73 -9.82
C LEU A 108 0.07 2.13 -11.29
N GLY A 109 -0.62 3.19 -11.69
CA GLY A 109 -0.63 3.66 -13.08
C GLY A 109 0.76 4.09 -13.56
N GLY A 110 1.50 4.83 -12.74
CA GLY A 110 2.86 5.25 -13.04
C GLY A 110 3.80 4.07 -13.29
N THR A 111 3.78 3.06 -12.42
CA THR A 111 4.61 1.86 -12.58
C THR A 111 4.22 1.03 -13.80
N LEU A 112 2.92 0.85 -14.05
CA LEU A 112 2.41 0.11 -15.20
C LEU A 112 2.80 0.78 -16.53
N VAL A 113 2.61 2.10 -16.65
CA VAL A 113 3.03 2.87 -17.84
C VAL A 113 4.54 2.76 -18.04
N THR A 114 5.31 2.87 -16.95
CA THR A 114 6.78 2.76 -17.03
C THR A 114 7.21 1.40 -17.58
N HIS A 115 6.65 0.30 -17.08
CA HIS A 115 7.00 -1.05 -17.56
C HIS A 115 6.44 -1.34 -18.96
N LEU A 116 5.22 -0.87 -19.27
CA LEU A 116 4.59 -1.00 -20.58
C LEU A 116 5.47 -0.42 -21.69
N LEU A 117 6.15 0.69 -21.38
CA LEU A 117 7.01 1.40 -22.33
C LEU A 117 8.49 1.03 -22.18
N GLY A 118 8.80 0.01 -21.37
CA GLY A 118 10.14 -0.54 -21.24
C GLY A 118 11.11 0.24 -20.34
N GLY A 119 10.61 1.14 -19.52
CA GLY A 119 11.38 1.80 -18.47
C GLY A 119 11.72 0.84 -17.31
N SER A 120 12.87 1.06 -16.69
CA SER A 120 13.31 0.32 -15.51
C SER A 120 12.76 0.99 -14.25
N ALA A 121 11.82 0.33 -13.56
CA ALA A 121 11.26 0.80 -12.30
C ALA A 121 11.12 -0.34 -11.30
N GLY A 122 11.22 -0.03 -10.01
CA GLY A 122 11.05 -1.02 -8.94
C GLY A 122 9.60 -1.47 -8.76
N ARG A 123 9.42 -2.71 -8.30
CA ARG A 123 8.11 -3.32 -7.99
C ARG A 123 7.77 -3.22 -6.50
N GLU A 124 8.80 -3.31 -5.65
CA GLU A 124 8.66 -3.37 -4.19
C GLU A 124 8.11 -2.06 -3.62
N GLY A 125 8.66 -0.93 -4.04
CA GLY A 125 8.22 0.39 -3.58
C GLY A 125 6.75 0.66 -3.90
N THR A 126 6.25 0.18 -5.03
CA THR A 126 4.84 0.30 -5.44
C THR A 126 3.94 -0.55 -4.54
N ALA A 127 4.31 -1.82 -4.31
CA ALA A 127 3.57 -2.71 -3.42
C ALA A 127 3.49 -2.15 -1.98
N VAL A 128 4.62 -1.67 -1.45
CA VAL A 128 4.70 -1.04 -0.12
C VAL A 128 3.83 0.22 -0.07
N GLN A 129 3.89 1.08 -1.09
CA GLN A 129 3.11 2.32 -1.11
C GLN A 129 1.60 2.08 -1.16
N MET A 130 1.14 1.13 -1.97
CA MET A 130 -0.28 0.78 -2.00
C MET A 130 -0.72 0.15 -0.69
N GLY A 131 0.07 -0.78 -0.14
CA GLY A 131 -0.21 -1.43 1.13
C GLY A 131 -0.32 -0.42 2.28
N ALA A 132 0.63 0.52 2.37
CA ALA A 132 0.65 1.56 3.39
C ALA A 132 -0.56 2.49 3.28
N ALA A 133 -0.88 3.00 2.08
CA ALA A 133 -2.01 3.91 1.89
C ALA A 133 -3.37 3.27 2.21
N LEU A 134 -3.53 1.97 1.88
CA LEU A 134 -4.75 1.22 2.19
C LEU A 134 -4.85 0.87 3.68
N ALA A 135 -3.74 0.44 4.28
CA ALA A 135 -3.67 0.10 5.70
C ALA A 135 -3.96 1.32 6.58
N ASP A 136 -3.43 2.48 6.21
CA ASP A 136 -3.59 3.71 6.98
C ASP A 136 -5.04 4.25 6.94
N GLN A 137 -5.90 3.77 6.04
CA GLN A 137 -7.34 4.09 6.15
C GLN A 137 -7.99 3.45 7.38
N LEU A 138 -7.40 2.39 7.93
CA LEU A 138 -7.88 1.70 9.13
C LEU A 138 -7.39 2.36 10.43
N SER A 139 -6.59 3.42 10.35
CA SER A 139 -6.13 4.18 11.52
C SER A 139 -7.18 5.20 12.01
N ARG A 140 -8.26 5.40 11.24
CA ARG A 140 -9.46 6.15 11.64
C ARG A 140 -10.48 5.22 12.31
#